data_AF-M7SSD9-F1
#
_entry.id   AF-M7SSD9-F1
#
_cell.length_a   1.000
_cell.length_b   1.000
_cell.length_c   1.000
_cell.angle_alpha   90.00
_cell.angle_beta   90.00
_cell.angle_gamma   90.00
#
_symmetry.space_group_name_H-M   'P 1'
#
loop_
_entity.id
_entity.type
_entity.pdbx_description
1 polymer ?
#
loop_
_entity_poly.entity_id
_entity_poly.type
_entity_poly.pdbx_seq_one_letter_code
_entity_poly.pdbx_strand_id
1 'polypeptide(L)'
;MEPDGRDCHPHPNDVYVPRMICAQFNNMGYCTILRRVRKQLLEELWRMMASKSPQHFFTIYLAVFMMLHEISVTTRDRYRWAEENNQEGYSLAGQVEAIQEGANIILSHWHYYKRGFNPLTTDWKKAKGKKTVWADLTEKEIEYLLEICDFYNSDESHNVPLPTTGESFRVPLGFEWDMDHYWTRQMFEEDWQPKRTFRRNCRL
;
A
#
# COMPACT_ATOMS: atom_id res chain seq x y z
N MET A 1 15.27 -32.41 -7.86
CA MET A 1 16.05 -31.17 -7.99
C MET A 1 17.14 -31.30 -6.96
N GLU A 2 18.35 -31.62 -7.40
CA GLU A 2 19.47 -31.88 -6.49
C GLU A 2 20.09 -30.53 -6.07
N PRO A 3 20.58 -30.41 -4.83
CA PRO A 3 21.26 -29.20 -4.38
C PRO A 3 22.51 -28.93 -5.23
N ASP A 4 22.77 -27.67 -5.57
CA ASP A 4 23.95 -27.29 -6.35
C ASP A 4 25.21 -27.44 -5.47
N GLY A 5 26.06 -28.41 -5.80
CA GLY A 5 27.28 -28.76 -5.06
C GLY A 5 28.52 -27.99 -5.48
N ARG A 6 28.38 -26.90 -6.24
CA ARG A 6 29.51 -26.07 -6.68
C ARG A 6 29.89 -25.07 -5.58
N ASP A 7 31.13 -25.16 -5.08
CA ASP A 7 31.71 -24.33 -4.01
C ASP A 7 31.70 -22.80 -4.27
N CYS A 8 31.39 -22.37 -5.49
CA CYS A 8 31.39 -20.97 -5.90
C CYS A 8 30.02 -20.28 -5.78
N HIS A 9 28.96 -21.00 -5.36
CA HIS A 9 27.62 -20.44 -5.26
C HIS A 9 27.37 -19.78 -3.88
N PRO A 10 26.64 -18.65 -3.80
CA PRO A 10 26.46 -17.89 -2.54
C PRO A 10 25.80 -18.67 -1.39
N HIS A 11 25.03 -19.72 -1.70
CA HIS A 11 24.45 -20.63 -0.71
C HIS A 11 24.61 -22.08 -1.21
N PRO A 12 25.67 -22.81 -0.77
CA PRO A 12 25.82 -24.23 -1.04
C PRO A 12 24.74 -25.02 -0.27
N ASN A 13 24.19 -26.08 -0.88
CA ASN A 13 23.10 -26.94 -0.37
C ASN A 13 21.66 -26.43 -0.47
N ASP A 14 21.41 -25.23 -0.99
CA ASP A 14 20.04 -24.75 -1.20
C ASP A 14 19.48 -25.19 -2.56
N VAL A 15 18.21 -25.63 -2.57
CA VAL A 15 17.47 -25.93 -3.80
C VAL A 15 16.81 -24.66 -4.30
N TYR A 16 17.40 -24.06 -5.34
CA TYR A 16 16.82 -22.89 -5.97
C TYR A 16 15.63 -23.26 -6.85
N VAL A 17 14.48 -22.65 -6.56
CA VAL A 17 13.37 -22.66 -7.51
C VAL A 17 13.72 -21.71 -8.65
N PRO A 18 13.72 -22.17 -9.91
CA PRO A 18 13.93 -21.31 -11.06
C PRO A 18 12.95 -20.15 -11.05
N ARG A 19 13.43 -18.92 -11.31
CA ARG A 19 12.58 -17.71 -11.38
C ARG A 19 11.37 -17.88 -12.29
N MET A 20 11.52 -18.69 -13.35
CA MET A 20 10.45 -19.06 -14.28
C MET A 20 9.26 -19.75 -13.58
N ILE A 21 9.54 -20.67 -12.65
CA ILE A 21 8.49 -21.40 -11.91
C ILE A 21 7.74 -20.44 -11.00
N CYS A 22 8.43 -19.55 -10.28
CA CYS A 22 7.80 -18.51 -9.47
C CYS A 22 6.92 -17.58 -10.31
N ALA A 23 7.40 -17.15 -11.48
CA ALA A 23 6.63 -16.33 -12.40
C ALA A 23 5.37 -17.04 -12.93
N GLN A 24 5.47 -18.36 -13.20
CA GLN A 24 4.33 -19.16 -13.64
C GLN A 24 3.28 -19.31 -12.54
N PHE A 25 3.68 -19.57 -11.29
CA PHE A 25 2.75 -19.61 -10.17
C PHE A 25 2.05 -18.26 -9.95
N ASN A 26 2.78 -17.15 -10.03
CA ASN A 26 2.19 -15.82 -9.92
C ASN A 26 1.18 -15.56 -11.05
N ASN A 27 1.52 -15.92 -12.29
CA ASN A 27 0.60 -15.76 -13.42
C ASN A 27 -0.64 -16.66 -13.28
N MET A 28 -0.45 -17.88 -12.79
CA MET A 28 -1.54 -18.81 -12.53
C MET A 28 -2.47 -18.24 -11.45
N GLY A 29 -1.93 -17.83 -10.30
CA GLY A 29 -2.69 -17.21 -9.21
C GLY A 29 -3.43 -15.95 -9.68
N TYR A 30 -2.81 -15.14 -10.51
CA TYR A 30 -3.47 -13.99 -11.13
C TYR A 30 -4.68 -14.40 -11.99
N CYS A 31 -4.49 -15.36 -12.90
CA CYS A 31 -5.52 -15.76 -13.85
C CYS A 31 -6.67 -16.55 -13.21
N THR A 32 -6.36 -17.39 -12.21
CA THR A 32 -7.34 -18.29 -11.58
C THR A 32 -8.07 -17.62 -10.42
N ILE A 33 -7.40 -16.80 -9.62
CA ILE A 33 -7.95 -16.22 -8.39
C ILE A 33 -8.20 -14.73 -8.59
N LEU A 34 -7.14 -13.92 -8.71
CA LEU A 34 -7.25 -12.45 -8.64
C LEU A 34 -8.18 -11.91 -9.73
N ARG A 35 -8.03 -12.36 -10.98
CA ARG A 35 -8.86 -11.90 -12.10
C ARG A 35 -10.34 -12.23 -11.91
N ARG A 36 -10.66 -13.37 -11.28
CA ARG A 36 -12.05 -13.80 -11.06
C ARG A 36 -12.68 -13.09 -9.87
N VAL A 37 -11.93 -12.96 -8.77
CA VAL A 37 -12.43 -12.45 -7.50
C VAL A 37 -12.35 -10.93 -7.38
N ARG A 38 -11.50 -10.24 -8.17
CA ARG A 38 -11.30 -8.77 -8.08
C ARG A 38 -12.60 -7.97 -8.07
N LYS A 39 -13.53 -8.27 -8.98
CA LYS A 39 -14.80 -7.53 -9.05
C LYS A 39 -15.64 -7.76 -7.79
N GLN A 40 -15.75 -9.01 -7.35
CA GLN A 40 -16.50 -9.38 -6.15
C GLN A 40 -15.90 -8.75 -4.89
N LEU A 41 -14.57 -8.80 -4.73
CA LEU A 41 -13.87 -8.21 -3.60
C LEU A 41 -14.09 -6.70 -3.51
N LEU A 42 -14.01 -5.99 -4.64
CA LEU A 42 -14.26 -4.55 -4.67
C LEU A 42 -15.73 -4.21 -4.38
N GLU A 43 -16.67 -4.99 -4.92
CA GLU A 43 -18.10 -4.82 -4.64
C GLU A 43 -18.43 -5.08 -3.16
N GLU A 44 -17.82 -6.10 -2.56
CA GLU A 44 -18.01 -6.42 -1.15
C GLU A 44 -17.38 -5.36 -0.24
N LEU A 45 -16.16 -4.91 -0.54
CA LEU A 45 -15.52 -3.84 0.20
C LEU A 45 -16.34 -2.55 0.11
N TRP A 46 -16.83 -2.20 -1.08
CA TRP A 46 -17.71 -1.05 -1.27
C TRP A 46 -19.02 -1.21 -0.50
N ARG A 47 -19.65 -2.39 -0.55
CA ARG A 47 -20.86 -2.69 0.22
C ARG A 47 -20.63 -2.56 1.73
N MET A 48 -19.49 -3.02 2.24
CA MET A 48 -19.12 -2.87 3.65
C MET A 48 -18.94 -1.38 4.01
N MET A 49 -18.21 -0.61 3.19
CA MET A 49 -18.06 0.84 3.39
C MET A 49 -19.41 1.58 3.33
N ALA A 50 -20.30 1.20 2.41
CA ALA A 50 -21.62 1.80 2.25
C ALA A 50 -22.59 1.47 3.39
N SER A 51 -22.46 0.29 4.01
CA SER A 51 -23.30 -0.16 5.13
C SER A 51 -23.19 0.75 6.35
N LYS A 52 -22.07 1.47 6.52
CA LYS A 52 -21.74 2.31 7.68
C LYS A 52 -21.87 1.59 9.03
N SER A 53 -21.88 0.26 9.02
CA SER A 53 -21.88 -0.53 10.26
C SER A 53 -20.51 -0.39 10.93
N PRO A 54 -20.47 -0.05 12.23
CA PRO A 54 -19.21 0.09 12.95
C PRO A 54 -18.44 -1.23 13.09
N GLN A 55 -19.12 -2.37 12.98
CA GLN A 55 -18.49 -3.70 13.04
C GLN A 55 -17.53 -3.98 11.88
N HIS A 56 -17.78 -3.38 10.71
CA HIS A 56 -16.94 -3.60 9.53
C HIS A 56 -15.67 -2.73 9.54
N PHE A 57 -15.55 -1.81 10.51
CA PHE A 57 -14.53 -0.79 10.47
C PHE A 57 -13.11 -1.37 10.42
N PHE A 58 -12.78 -2.23 11.37
CA PHE A 58 -11.44 -2.82 11.44
C PHE A 58 -11.13 -3.69 10.21
N THR A 59 -12.12 -4.42 9.69
CA THR A 59 -11.98 -5.20 8.46
C THR A 59 -11.70 -4.32 7.25
N ILE A 60 -12.41 -3.20 7.10
CA ILE A 60 -12.18 -2.24 6.01
C ILE A 60 -10.80 -1.60 6.15
N TYR A 61 -10.42 -1.19 7.36
CA TYR A 61 -9.09 -0.67 7.66
C TYR A 61 -8.01 -1.65 7.20
N LEU A 62 -8.08 -2.90 7.63
CA LEU A 62 -7.08 -3.92 7.30
C LEU A 62 -7.04 -4.19 5.79
N ALA A 63 -8.20 -4.31 5.13
CA ALA A 63 -8.26 -4.53 3.69
C ALA A 63 -7.62 -3.38 2.91
N VAL A 64 -7.93 -2.13 3.27
CA VAL A 64 -7.33 -0.94 2.64
C VAL A 64 -5.82 -0.89 2.91
N PHE A 65 -5.40 -1.14 4.15
CA PHE A 65 -4.00 -1.19 4.53
C PHE A 65 -3.21 -2.21 3.70
N MET A 66 -3.71 -3.45 3.61
CA MET A 66 -3.08 -4.51 2.83
C MET A 66 -2.97 -4.14 1.34
N MET A 67 -4.03 -3.56 0.76
CA MET A 67 -3.99 -3.12 -0.65
C MET A 67 -2.94 -2.03 -0.87
N LEU A 68 -2.89 -1.00 -0.01
CA LEU A 68 -1.92 0.09 -0.14
C LEU A 68 -0.48 -0.36 0.12
N HIS A 69 -0.29 -1.30 1.05
CA HIS A 69 1.01 -1.92 1.30
C HIS A 69 1.48 -2.69 0.05
N GLU A 70 0.62 -3.52 -0.55
CA GLU A 70 0.94 -4.27 -1.77
C GLU A 70 1.32 -3.34 -2.93
N ILE A 71 0.64 -2.19 -3.04
CA ILE A 71 0.98 -1.16 -4.04
C ILE A 71 2.39 -0.61 -3.80
N SER A 72 2.75 -0.33 -2.55
CA SER A 72 4.08 0.17 -2.19
C SER A 72 5.17 -0.86 -2.56
N VAL A 73 4.96 -2.12 -2.17
CA VAL A 73 5.90 -3.22 -2.45
C VAL A 73 6.03 -3.47 -3.95
N THR A 74 4.91 -3.49 -4.68
CA THR A 74 4.90 -3.72 -6.13
C THR A 74 5.63 -2.62 -6.87
N THR A 75 5.38 -1.36 -6.53
CA THR A 75 6.02 -0.19 -7.18
C THR A 75 7.54 -0.25 -6.98
N ARG A 76 7.98 -0.50 -5.73
CA ARG A 76 9.40 -0.64 -5.38
C ARG A 76 10.08 -1.79 -6.11
N ASP A 77 9.41 -2.94 -6.23
CA ASP A 77 9.94 -4.09 -7.00
C ASP A 77 10.12 -3.74 -8.48
N ARG A 78 9.16 -2.99 -9.07
CA ARG A 78 9.26 -2.55 -10.46
C ARG A 78 10.40 -1.57 -10.70
N TYR A 79 10.69 -0.71 -9.73
CA TYR A 79 11.83 0.20 -9.76
C TYR A 79 13.14 -0.58 -9.68
N ARG A 80 13.28 -1.41 -8.65
CA ARG A 80 14.47 -2.26 -8.44
C ARG A 80 14.80 -3.09 -9.68
N TRP A 81 13.79 -3.71 -10.29
CA TRP A 81 14.00 -4.50 -11.50
C TRP A 81 14.51 -3.65 -12.67
N ALA A 82 14.01 -2.42 -12.84
CA ALA A 82 14.49 -1.53 -13.89
C ALA A 82 15.95 -1.14 -13.66
N GLU A 83 16.33 -0.80 -12.43
CA GLU A 83 17.71 -0.50 -12.07
C GLU A 83 18.66 -1.69 -12.33
N GLU A 84 18.28 -2.90 -11.92
CA GLU A 84 19.07 -4.12 -12.18
C GLU A 84 19.27 -4.38 -13.68
N ASN A 85 18.39 -3.86 -14.55
CA ASN A 85 18.45 -4.02 -16.00
C ASN A 85 18.93 -2.75 -16.75
N ASN A 86 19.47 -1.75 -16.03
CA ASN A 86 19.89 -0.45 -16.58
C ASN A 86 18.79 0.25 -17.39
N GLN A 87 17.53 0.12 -16.97
CA GLN A 87 16.39 0.84 -17.53
C GLN A 87 16.06 2.06 -16.67
N GLU A 88 15.75 3.18 -17.29
CA GLU A 88 15.33 4.38 -16.58
C GLU A 88 13.88 4.25 -16.07
N GLY A 89 13.66 4.54 -14.78
CA GLY A 89 12.35 4.61 -14.15
C GLY A 89 11.80 3.25 -13.71
N TYR A 90 10.57 2.92 -14.12
CA TYR A 90 9.89 1.68 -13.71
C TYR A 90 9.82 0.66 -14.84
N SER A 91 10.04 -0.60 -14.47
CA SER A 91 9.64 -1.71 -15.34
C SER A 91 8.11 -1.75 -15.44
N LEU A 92 7.60 -1.94 -16.66
CA LEU A 92 6.15 -1.90 -16.92
C LEU A 92 5.50 -0.59 -16.44
N ALA A 93 6.11 0.55 -16.78
CA ALA A 93 5.66 1.92 -16.48
C ALA A 93 4.13 2.14 -16.54
N GLY A 94 3.43 1.60 -17.55
CA GLY A 94 1.98 1.75 -17.67
C GLY A 94 1.17 1.01 -16.58
N GLN A 95 1.70 -0.09 -16.05
CA GLN A 95 1.08 -0.77 -14.91
C GLN A 95 1.30 0.02 -13.62
N VAL A 96 2.51 0.56 -13.43
CA VAL A 96 2.82 1.39 -12.25
C VAL A 96 1.93 2.63 -12.21
N GLU A 97 1.77 3.34 -13.33
CA GLU A 97 0.85 4.48 -13.44
C GLU A 97 -0.58 4.09 -13.03
N ALA A 98 -1.10 2.97 -13.55
CA ALA A 98 -2.45 2.52 -13.23
C ALA A 98 -2.63 2.09 -11.76
N ILE A 99 -1.61 1.45 -11.17
CA ILE A 99 -1.65 0.98 -9.79
C ILE A 99 -1.58 2.17 -8.81
N GLN A 100 -0.69 3.12 -9.05
CA GLN A 100 -0.59 4.33 -8.22
C GLN A 100 -1.86 5.20 -8.31
N GLU A 101 -2.46 5.31 -9.51
CA GLU A 101 -3.77 5.96 -9.65
C GLU A 101 -4.86 5.21 -8.87
N GLY A 102 -4.81 3.87 -8.88
CA GLY A 102 -5.66 3.02 -8.06
C GLY A 102 -5.52 3.30 -6.55
N ALA A 103 -4.30 3.58 -6.07
CA ALA A 103 -4.07 3.95 -4.67
C ALA A 103 -4.80 5.24 -4.29
N ASN A 104 -4.75 6.26 -5.14
CA ASN A 104 -5.51 7.50 -4.93
C ASN A 104 -7.02 7.25 -4.87
N ILE A 105 -7.54 6.37 -5.73
CA ILE A 105 -8.98 6.00 -5.71
C ILE A 105 -9.33 5.32 -4.38
N ILE A 106 -8.54 4.33 -3.95
CA ILE A 106 -8.74 3.62 -2.68
C ILE A 106 -8.70 4.60 -1.51
N LEU A 107 -7.68 5.48 -1.47
CA LEU A 107 -7.54 6.50 -0.43
C LEU A 107 -8.71 7.48 -0.42
N SER A 108 -9.21 7.92 -1.58
CA SER A 108 -10.37 8.80 -1.66
C SER A 108 -11.62 8.17 -1.01
N HIS A 109 -11.85 6.87 -1.26
CA HIS A 109 -12.96 6.14 -0.65
C HIS A 109 -12.76 5.95 0.85
N TRP A 110 -11.54 5.66 1.28
CA TRP A 110 -11.18 5.55 2.70
C TRP A 110 -11.41 6.86 3.45
N HIS A 111 -10.92 7.98 2.93
CA HIS A 111 -11.06 9.30 3.54
C HIS A 111 -12.52 9.75 3.59
N TYR A 112 -13.31 9.44 2.56
CA TYR A 112 -14.76 9.65 2.57
C TYR A 112 -15.48 8.79 3.61
N TYR A 113 -15.11 7.51 3.71
CA TYR A 113 -15.67 6.57 4.69
C TYR A 113 -15.34 6.98 6.12
N LYS A 114 -14.10 7.47 6.37
CA LYS A 114 -13.65 7.80 7.72
C LYS A 114 -14.16 9.10 8.31
N ARG A 115 -14.73 9.99 7.49
CA ARG A 115 -15.44 11.19 7.97
C ARG A 115 -14.61 12.02 8.97
N GLY A 116 -13.31 12.19 8.68
CA GLY A 116 -12.41 12.98 9.54
C GLY A 116 -11.97 12.28 10.84
N PHE A 117 -12.28 11.00 11.02
CA PHE A 117 -11.66 10.23 12.09
C PHE A 117 -10.16 10.07 11.81
N ASN A 118 -9.36 10.34 12.84
CA ASN A 118 -7.94 10.11 12.80
C ASN A 118 -7.53 9.36 14.08
N PRO A 119 -7.09 8.10 13.96
CA PRO A 119 -6.57 7.32 15.09
C PRO A 119 -5.50 8.05 15.90
N LEU A 120 -4.67 8.88 15.24
CA LEU A 120 -3.54 9.59 15.84
C LEU A 120 -3.97 10.69 16.81
N THR A 121 -5.03 11.42 16.47
CA THR A 121 -5.46 12.62 17.21
C THR A 121 -6.71 12.37 18.05
N THR A 122 -7.32 11.18 17.95
CA THR A 122 -8.55 10.87 18.66
C THR A 122 -8.31 10.52 20.12
N ASP A 123 -9.02 11.20 21.02
CA ASP A 123 -9.13 10.82 22.43
C ASP A 123 -10.04 9.58 22.57
N TRP A 124 -9.42 8.40 22.50
CA TRP A 124 -10.10 7.09 22.56
C TRP A 124 -10.97 6.91 23.82
N LYS A 125 -10.62 7.56 24.93
CA LYS A 125 -11.40 7.53 26.18
C LYS A 125 -12.73 8.28 26.04
N LYS A 126 -12.78 9.32 25.19
CA LYS A 126 -14.00 10.10 24.87
C LYS A 126 -14.71 9.65 23.59
N ALA A 127 -14.11 8.74 22.83
CA ALA A 127 -14.66 8.23 21.58
C ALA A 127 -15.71 7.13 21.81
N LYS A 128 -15.62 6.35 22.90
CA LYS A 128 -16.62 5.33 23.28
C LYS A 128 -18.00 5.98 23.42
N GLY A 129 -18.99 5.49 22.66
CA GLY A 129 -20.40 5.88 22.75
C GLY A 129 -20.89 6.95 21.76
N LYS A 130 -20.04 7.51 20.89
CA LYS A 130 -20.50 8.37 19.79
C LYS A 130 -21.00 7.50 18.63
N LYS A 131 -22.11 7.89 17.97
CA LYS A 131 -22.66 7.27 16.73
C LYS A 131 -21.70 7.44 15.55
N THR A 132 -20.56 6.78 15.62
CA THR A 132 -19.47 6.86 14.67
C THR A 132 -19.16 5.47 14.16
N VAL A 133 -18.46 5.40 13.03
CA VAL A 133 -18.14 4.12 12.38
C VAL A 133 -17.12 3.31 13.20
N TRP A 134 -16.53 3.89 14.23
CA TRP A 134 -15.50 3.30 15.11
C TRP A 134 -16.08 2.83 16.46
N ALA A 135 -17.39 2.94 16.64
CA ALA A 135 -18.02 2.79 17.95
C ALA A 135 -17.86 1.37 18.55
N ASP A 136 -17.74 0.36 17.70
CA ASP A 136 -17.71 -1.06 18.09
C ASP A 136 -16.28 -1.65 18.09
N LEU A 137 -15.24 -0.82 17.98
CA LEU A 137 -13.85 -1.28 18.07
C LEU A 137 -13.59 -1.93 19.44
N THR A 138 -12.99 -3.11 19.41
CA THR A 138 -12.54 -3.80 20.62
C THR A 138 -11.28 -3.15 21.18
N GLU A 139 -11.02 -3.35 22.48
CA GLU A 139 -9.87 -2.73 23.15
C GLU A 139 -8.53 -3.15 22.52
N LYS A 140 -8.43 -4.40 22.05
CA LYS A 140 -7.25 -4.90 21.34
C LYS A 140 -7.05 -4.25 19.97
N GLU A 141 -8.14 -4.01 19.22
CA GLU A 141 -8.05 -3.34 17.93
C GLU A 141 -7.64 -1.86 18.10
N ILE A 142 -8.10 -1.22 19.18
CA ILE A 142 -7.68 0.15 19.53
C ILE A 142 -6.19 0.17 19.89
N GLU A 143 -5.74 -0.75 20.74
CA GLU A 143 -4.33 -0.88 21.13
C GLU A 143 -3.44 -1.10 19.89
N TYR A 144 -3.84 -2.01 19.00
CA TYR A 144 -3.11 -2.25 17.75
C TYR A 144 -3.04 -1.02 16.83
N LEU A 145 -4.15 -0.27 16.70
CA LEU A 145 -4.14 0.98 15.93
C LEU A 145 -3.20 2.02 16.53
N LEU A 146 -3.14 2.12 17.86
CA LEU A 146 -2.22 3.00 18.57
C LEU A 146 -0.75 2.58 18.38
N GLU A 147 -0.44 1.29 18.47
CA GLU A 147 0.92 0.78 18.22
C GLU A 147 1.41 1.10 16.80
N ILE A 148 0.53 0.92 15.80
CA ILE A 148 0.83 1.29 14.41
C ILE A 148 1.06 2.80 14.29
N CYS A 149 0.22 3.59 14.97
CA CYS A 149 0.35 5.04 14.99
C CYS A 149 1.69 5.49 15.59
N ASP A 150 2.09 4.89 16.71
CA ASP A 150 3.37 5.18 17.36
C ASP A 150 4.55 4.77 16.49
N PHE A 151 4.47 3.61 15.84
CA PHE A 151 5.44 3.19 14.83
C PHE A 151 5.61 4.25 13.73
N TYR A 152 4.51 4.75 13.17
CA TYR A 152 4.48 5.84 12.17
C TYR A 152 4.77 7.25 12.71
N ASN A 153 4.98 7.43 14.01
CA ASN A 153 5.48 8.70 14.55
C ASN A 153 6.96 8.60 14.91
N SER A 154 7.43 7.38 15.20
CA SER A 154 8.81 7.10 15.61
C SER A 154 9.80 6.99 14.45
N ASP A 155 9.32 6.68 13.23
CA ASP A 155 10.19 6.54 12.07
C ASP A 155 10.62 7.93 11.55
N GLU A 156 11.90 8.28 11.74
CA GLU A 156 12.46 9.59 11.36
C GLU A 156 12.47 9.85 9.84
N SER A 157 12.16 8.84 9.01
CA SER A 157 11.92 9.01 7.57
C SER A 157 10.82 10.04 7.27
N HIS A 158 10.00 10.35 8.28
CA HIS A 158 8.83 11.23 8.25
C HIS A 158 9.11 12.73 8.19
N ASN A 159 10.32 13.17 8.53
CA ASN A 159 10.71 14.59 8.49
C ASN A 159 11.20 15.04 7.11
N VAL A 160 11.25 14.13 6.12
CA VAL A 160 11.44 14.53 4.73
C VAL A 160 10.13 15.17 4.26
N PRO A 161 10.08 16.48 3.98
CA PRO A 161 8.86 17.10 3.52
C PRO A 161 8.44 16.42 2.21
N LEU A 162 7.22 15.87 2.17
CA LEU A 162 6.62 15.57 0.88
C LEU A 162 6.59 16.88 0.10
N PRO A 163 7.03 16.91 -1.17
CA PRO A 163 7.01 18.13 -1.97
C PRO A 163 5.57 18.63 -2.03
N THR A 164 5.35 19.73 -1.32
CA THR A 164 4.12 20.50 -1.47
C THR A 164 4.12 21.02 -2.90
N THR A 165 2.94 21.00 -3.50
CA THR A 165 2.68 21.40 -4.89
C THR A 165 3.45 22.67 -5.26
N GLY A 166 4.60 22.52 -5.94
CA GLY A 166 5.36 23.63 -6.51
C GLY A 166 6.85 23.72 -6.16
N GLU A 167 7.37 23.01 -5.15
CA GLU A 167 8.79 23.16 -4.78
C GLU A 167 9.64 21.91 -5.08
N SER A 168 10.66 22.12 -5.91
CA SER A 168 11.66 21.15 -6.35
C SER A 168 12.64 20.82 -5.22
N PHE A 169 12.20 20.08 -4.19
CA PHE A 169 13.14 19.43 -3.28
C PHE A 169 13.83 18.29 -4.02
N ARG A 170 15.16 18.17 -3.84
CA ARG A 170 16.04 17.25 -4.57
C ARG A 170 15.92 15.80 -4.09
N VAL A 171 14.71 15.24 -4.05
CA VAL A 171 14.56 13.79 -4.20
C VAL A 171 14.60 13.54 -5.71
N PRO A 172 15.39 12.59 -6.23
CA PRO A 172 15.29 12.21 -7.64
C PRO A 172 13.82 11.96 -7.95
N LEU A 173 13.28 12.69 -8.93
CA LEU A 173 11.87 12.70 -9.31
C LEU A 173 11.40 11.24 -9.49
N GLY A 174 10.70 10.67 -8.51
CA GLY A 174 10.26 9.27 -8.52
C GLY A 174 10.57 8.41 -7.29
N PHE A 175 11.45 8.83 -6.37
CA PHE A 175 11.82 8.00 -5.22
C PHE A 175 10.83 8.03 -4.04
N GLU A 176 9.90 8.98 -4.04
CA GLU A 176 8.94 9.16 -2.93
C GLU A 176 7.90 8.05 -2.89
N TRP A 177 7.46 7.56 -4.06
CA TRP A 177 6.48 6.48 -4.17
C TRP A 177 7.02 5.13 -3.70
N ASP A 178 8.35 4.99 -3.70
CA ASP A 178 9.07 3.75 -3.36
C ASP A 178 9.51 3.71 -1.90
N MET A 179 9.23 4.77 -1.13
CA MET A 179 9.45 4.74 0.32
C MET A 179 8.53 3.72 0.98
N ASP A 180 9.10 2.97 1.93
CA ASP A 180 8.35 1.99 2.68
C ASP A 180 7.18 2.67 3.39
N HIS A 181 5.98 2.11 3.21
CA HIS A 181 4.72 2.61 3.79
C HIS A 181 4.23 3.97 3.28
N TYR A 182 4.77 4.50 2.17
CA TYR A 182 4.34 5.77 1.58
C TYR A 182 2.82 5.87 1.39
N TRP A 183 2.20 4.82 0.84
CA TRP A 183 0.76 4.80 0.58
C TRP A 183 -0.08 4.51 1.83
N THR A 184 0.40 3.66 2.74
CA THR A 184 -0.34 3.30 3.96
C THR A 184 -0.38 4.45 4.96
N ARG A 185 0.69 5.24 5.07
CA ARG A 185 0.75 6.42 5.96
C ARG A 185 -0.34 7.44 5.62
N GLN A 186 -0.67 7.58 4.34
CA GLN A 186 -1.69 8.52 3.87
C GLN A 186 -3.10 8.21 4.40
N MET A 187 -3.35 7.00 4.91
CA MET A 187 -4.63 6.66 5.56
C MET A 187 -4.91 7.52 6.80
N PHE A 188 -3.86 8.03 7.44
CA PHE A 188 -3.93 8.77 8.71
C PHE A 188 -3.85 10.29 8.54
N GLU A 189 -3.72 10.79 7.30
CA GLU A 189 -3.79 12.23 7.02
C GLU A 189 -5.20 12.79 7.32
N GLU A 190 -5.28 14.03 7.83
CA GLU A 190 -6.56 14.69 8.13
C GLU A 190 -7.16 15.34 6.89
N ASP A 191 -6.42 16.23 6.24
CA ASP A 191 -6.81 16.93 5.01
C ASP A 191 -6.18 16.29 3.77
N TRP A 192 -6.33 14.98 3.64
CA TRP A 192 -5.73 14.24 2.53
C TRP A 192 -6.23 14.75 1.17
N GLN A 193 -5.29 14.87 0.22
CA GLN A 193 -5.56 15.19 -1.17
C GLN A 193 -4.88 14.15 -2.08
N PRO A 194 -5.45 13.87 -3.27
CA PRO A 194 -4.83 12.98 -4.24
C PRO A 194 -3.38 13.39 -4.53
N LYS A 195 -2.44 12.46 -4.34
CA LYS A 195 -1.02 12.73 -4.56
C LYS A 195 -0.70 12.60 -6.05
N ARG A 196 0.35 13.28 -6.49
CA ARG A 196 0.87 13.11 -7.85
C ARG A 196 1.34 11.67 -8.01
N THR A 197 0.87 11.03 -9.08
CA THR A 197 1.28 9.69 -9.48
C THR A 197 2.30 9.75 -10.60
N PHE A 198 3.03 8.65 -10.78
CA PHE A 198 3.94 8.44 -11.89
C PHE A 198 3.17 8.60 -13.20
N ARG A 199 3.65 9.51 -14.05
CA ARG A 199 3.17 9.70 -15.41
C ARG A 199 4.29 9.36 -16.35
N ARG A 200 4.06 8.41 -17.25
CA ARG A 200 4.98 8.17 -18.36
C ARG A 200 5.01 9.42 -19.24
N ASN A 201 6.20 9.88 -19.62
CA ASN A 201 6.32 10.91 -20.64
C ASN A 201 5.80 10.34 -21.96
N CYS A 202 4.59 10.74 -22.37
CA CYS A 202 4.12 10.50 -23.73
C CYS A 202 5.00 11.34 -24.67
N ARG A 203 6.04 10.72 -25.24
CA ARG A 203 6.63 11.24 -26.47
C ARG A 203 5.57 11.06 -27.56
N LEU A 204 4.93 12.17 -27.94
CA LEU A 204 4.20 12.30 -29.20
C LEU A 204 5.19 12.25 -30.36
#